data_AF-A0A661QPU7-F1
#
_entry.id   AF-A0A661QPU7-F1
#
_cell.length_a   1.000
_cell.length_b   1.000
_cell.length_c   1.000
_cell.angle_alpha   90.00
_cell.angle_beta   90.00
_cell.angle_gamma   90.00
#
_symmetry.space_group_name_H-M   'P 1'
#
loop_
_entity.id
_entity.type
_entity.pdbx_description
1 polymer ?
#
loop_
_entity_poly.entity_id
_entity_poly.type
_entity_poly.pdbx_seq_one_letter_code
_entity_poly.pdbx_strand_id
1 'polypeptide(L)'
;MIDAFSVFIAGGMAAIFAISLAVEYIVLLLIALAIYDAISVYRTKHMITLAKTITSSNLPLLLMVPKKLSFSYRKSSIEGEERDAVYVGLGDFIIPGMLVVASYLEMGWPGFIATMCGALLGYAVLMILIARGPQPGLPFLNGFALAAYGIAHLL
;
A
#
# COMPACT_ATOMS: atom_id res chain seq x y z
N MET A 1 0.29 19.10 10.74
CA MET A 1 1.48 18.79 11.57
C MET A 1 1.72 17.29 11.64
N ILE A 2 0.68 16.48 11.90
CA ILE A 2 0.77 15.01 12.01
C ILE A 2 1.40 14.35 10.77
N ASP A 3 0.99 14.73 9.56
CA ASP A 3 1.48 14.12 8.31
C ASP A 3 3.00 14.26 8.12
N ALA A 4 3.58 15.40 8.48
CA ALA A 4 5.02 15.64 8.38
C ALA A 4 5.81 14.76 9.37
N PHE A 5 5.29 14.58 10.59
CA PHE A 5 5.90 13.66 11.56
C PHE A 5 5.82 12.21 11.08
N SER A 6 4.69 11.80 10.50
CA SER A 6 4.52 10.45 9.95
C SER A 6 5.51 10.16 8.81
N VAL A 7 5.70 11.11 7.89
CA VAL A 7 6.69 10.97 6.80
C VAL A 7 8.11 10.92 7.36
N PHE A 8 8.44 11.75 8.35
CA PHE A 8 9.76 11.76 8.96
C PHE A 8 10.07 10.43 9.68
N ILE A 9 9.12 9.91 10.46
CA ILE A 9 9.26 8.63 11.15
C ILE A 9 9.38 7.48 10.14
N ALA A 10 8.53 7.45 9.11
CA ALA A 10 8.59 6.41 8.09
C ALA A 10 9.93 6.41 7.33
N GLY A 11 10.42 7.60 6.95
CA GLY A 11 11.74 7.76 6.32
C GLY A 11 12.88 7.32 7.25
N GLY A 12 12.82 7.71 8.53
CA GLY A 12 13.81 7.30 9.53
C GLY A 12 13.82 5.78 9.76
N MET A 13 12.65 5.15 9.87
CA MET A 13 12.53 3.69 9.99
C MET A 13 13.07 2.98 8.75
N ALA A 14 12.69 3.42 7.55
CA ALA A 14 13.19 2.86 6.31
C ALA A 14 14.72 2.92 6.24
N ALA A 15 15.32 4.05 6.62
CA ALA A 15 16.77 4.20 6.65
C ALA A 15 17.45 3.30 7.68
N ILE A 16 16.92 3.21 8.91
CA ILE A 16 17.48 2.35 9.97
C ILE A 16 17.46 0.88 9.54
N PHE A 17 16.33 0.40 9.02
CA PHE A 17 16.24 -0.99 8.55
C PHE A 17 17.12 -1.24 7.32
N ALA A 18 17.19 -0.31 6.37
CA ALA A 18 18.02 -0.45 5.17
C ALA A 18 19.52 -0.49 5.49
N ILE A 19 19.98 0.27 6.48
CA ILE A 19 21.38 0.26 6.92
C ILE A 19 21.67 -0.99 7.76
N SER A 20 20.69 -1.49 8.52
CA SER A 20 20.87 -2.61 9.44
C SER A 20 20.77 -4.00 8.80
N LEU A 21 20.08 -4.14 7.66
CA LEU A 21 19.89 -5.41 6.97
C LEU A 21 20.67 -5.42 5.65
N ALA A 22 21.27 -6.57 5.32
CA ALA A 22 21.82 -6.78 3.99
C ALA A 22 20.69 -6.79 2.93
N VAL A 23 20.99 -6.31 1.73
CA VAL A 23 19.98 -6.11 0.68
C VAL A 23 19.32 -7.42 0.27
N GLU A 24 20.04 -8.54 0.33
CA GLU A 24 19.51 -9.87 0.06
C GLU A 24 18.37 -10.24 1.04
N TYR A 25 18.50 -9.86 2.31
CA TYR A 25 17.45 -10.09 3.31
C TYR A 25 16.27 -9.13 3.12
N ILE A 26 16.52 -7.89 2.68
CA ILE A 26 15.45 -6.94 2.35
C ILE A 26 14.63 -7.46 1.16
N VAL A 27 15.29 -7.92 0.10
CA VAL A 27 14.64 -8.53 -1.07
C VAL A 27 13.81 -9.76 -0.66
N LEU A 28 14.38 -10.65 0.15
CA LEU A 28 13.68 -11.83 0.68
C LEU A 28 12.42 -11.41 1.46
N LEU A 29 12.55 -10.41 2.35
CA LEU A 29 11.44 -9.89 3.16
C LEU A 29 10.33 -9.31 2.28
N LEU A 30 10.68 -8.50 1.28
CA LEU A 30 9.71 -7.89 0.36
C LEU A 30 8.93 -8.94 -0.43
N ILE A 31 9.63 -9.98 -0.91
CA ILE A 31 9.00 -11.11 -1.61
C ILE A 31 8.08 -11.88 -0.66
N ALA A 32 8.54 -12.20 0.55
CA ALA A 32 7.73 -12.92 1.53
C ALA A 32 6.45 -12.15 1.91
N LEU A 33 6.56 -10.83 2.12
CA LEU A 33 5.43 -9.96 2.44
C LEU A 33 4.47 -9.79 1.26
N ALA A 34 4.99 -9.65 0.03
CA ALA A 34 4.16 -9.63 -1.18
C ALA A 34 3.38 -10.94 -1.33
N ILE A 35 4.03 -12.09 -1.14
CA ILE A 35 3.36 -13.41 -1.20
C ILE A 35 2.32 -13.52 -0.08
N TYR A 36 2.67 -13.11 1.15
CA TYR A 36 1.76 -13.15 2.28
C TYR A 36 0.50 -12.31 2.02
N ASP A 37 0.64 -11.08 1.55
CA ASP A 37 -0.49 -10.18 1.27
C ASP A 37 -1.35 -10.69 0.11
N ALA A 38 -0.72 -11.18 -0.96
CA ALA A 38 -1.44 -11.84 -2.05
C ALA A 38 -2.24 -13.06 -1.55
N ILE A 39 -1.62 -13.95 -0.76
CA ILE A 39 -2.31 -15.10 -0.19
C ILE A 39 -3.42 -14.66 0.77
N SER A 40 -3.18 -13.65 1.59
CA SER A 40 -4.18 -13.11 2.51
C SER A 40 -5.42 -12.67 1.74
N VAL A 41 -5.27 -11.81 0.73
CA VAL A 41 -6.40 -11.28 -0.06
C VAL A 41 -7.09 -12.37 -0.90
N TYR A 42 -6.34 -13.26 -1.55
CA TYR A 42 -6.91 -14.25 -2.46
C TYR A 42 -7.41 -15.53 -1.77
N ARG A 43 -6.87 -15.88 -0.60
CA ARG A 43 -7.23 -17.11 0.13
C ARG A 43 -8.28 -16.83 1.21
N THR A 44 -8.26 -15.67 1.86
CA THR A 44 -9.28 -15.30 2.86
C THR A 44 -10.52 -14.64 2.22
N LYS A 45 -11.04 -15.19 1.10
CA LYS A 45 -12.30 -14.78 0.43
C LYS A 45 -13.57 -14.77 1.33
N HIS A 46 -13.45 -14.73 2.65
CA HIS A 46 -14.50 -14.57 3.64
C HIS A 46 -15.34 -13.30 3.49
N MET A 47 -14.88 -12.30 2.71
CA MET A 47 -15.72 -11.15 2.33
C MET A 47 -16.71 -11.47 1.20
N ILE A 48 -16.51 -12.54 0.43
CA ILE A 48 -17.45 -13.01 -0.60
C ILE A 48 -18.48 -13.98 0.01
N THR A 49 -18.12 -14.70 1.07
CA THR A 49 -19.04 -15.61 1.77
C THR A 49 -20.10 -14.87 2.58
N LEU A 50 -19.78 -13.72 3.19
CA LEU A 50 -20.78 -12.90 3.90
C LEU A 50 -21.87 -12.36 2.95
N ALA A 51 -21.52 -11.93 1.74
CA ALA A 51 -22.48 -11.48 0.74
C ALA A 51 -23.49 -12.58 0.34
N LYS A 52 -23.06 -13.85 0.33
CA LYS A 52 -23.94 -15.00 0.05
C LYS A 52 -24.81 -15.40 1.25
N THR A 53 -24.36 -15.20 2.49
CA THR A 53 -25.14 -15.51 3.70
C THR A 53 -26.23 -14.47 3.99
N ILE A 54 -26.01 -13.18 3.64
CA ILE A 54 -26.98 -12.10 3.91
C ILE A 54 -28.16 -12.13 2.90
N THR A 55 -28.03 -12.85 1.77
CA THR A 55 -29.09 -12.96 0.77
C THR A 55 -30.22 -13.92 1.17
N SER A 56 -30.04 -14.83 2.14
CA SER A 56 -31.15 -15.67 2.64
C SER A 56 -31.91 -15.07 3.82
N SER A 57 -31.45 -13.94 4.36
CA SER A 57 -31.95 -13.38 5.62
C SER A 57 -32.20 -11.88 5.54
N ASN A 58 -32.82 -11.36 4.46
CA ASN A 58 -33.52 -10.06 4.37
C ASN A 58 -33.01 -8.90 5.27
N LEU A 59 -31.68 -8.72 5.43
CA LEU A 59 -31.12 -7.67 6.27
C LEU A 59 -30.44 -6.64 5.35
N PRO A 60 -31.12 -5.50 5.09
CA PRO A 60 -30.60 -4.47 4.21
C PRO A 60 -29.54 -3.66 4.96
N LEU A 61 -28.28 -4.04 4.80
CA LEU A 61 -27.13 -3.28 5.31
C LEU A 61 -26.10 -3.01 4.20
N LEU A 62 -26.56 -2.66 3.00
CA LEU A 62 -25.71 -2.07 1.97
C LEU A 62 -25.83 -0.55 2.02
N LEU A 63 -24.71 0.12 2.29
CA LEU A 63 -24.53 1.55 2.00
C LEU A 63 -24.54 1.71 0.47
N MET A 64 -25.66 2.22 -0.04
CA MET A 64 -25.88 2.53 -1.45
C MET A 64 -25.13 3.82 -1.78
N VAL A 65 -24.02 3.76 -2.52
CA VAL A 65 -23.34 4.95 -3.06
C VAL A 65 -24.19 5.51 -4.21
N PRO A 66 -24.84 6.68 -4.07
CA PRO A 66 -25.61 7.26 -5.14
C PRO A 66 -24.67 7.97 -6.13
N LYS A 67 -24.80 7.67 -7.42
CA LYS A 67 -24.02 8.25 -8.52
C LYS A 67 -24.43 9.69 -8.92
N LYS A 68 -25.16 10.47 -8.10
CA LYS A 68 -25.61 11.84 -8.45
C LYS A 68 -25.48 12.87 -7.33
N LEU A 69 -25.10 14.08 -7.74
CA LEU A 69 -24.40 15.14 -6.99
C LEU A 69 -25.30 16.17 -6.30
N SER A 70 -26.49 15.81 -5.80
CA SER A 70 -27.38 16.81 -5.20
C SER A 70 -28.13 16.24 -4.00
N PHE A 71 -27.50 16.32 -2.83
CA PHE A 71 -28.23 16.16 -1.58
C PHE A 71 -27.77 17.20 -0.55
N SER A 72 -28.76 17.92 -0.03
CA SER A 72 -28.65 19.05 0.88
C SER A 72 -28.42 18.55 2.31
N TYR A 73 -27.27 18.91 2.88
CA TYR A 73 -26.89 18.61 4.26
C TYR A 73 -27.47 19.67 5.20
N ARG A 74 -28.43 19.30 6.07
CA ARG A 74 -28.86 20.15 7.19
C ARG A 74 -28.55 19.44 8.52
N LYS A 75 -27.35 19.73 9.03
CA LYS A 75 -26.92 20.09 10.42
C LYS A 75 -27.68 19.40 11.59
N SER A 76 -27.06 18.75 12.58
CA SER A 76 -25.99 19.27 13.47
C SER A 76 -25.33 18.22 14.39
N SER A 77 -23.98 18.33 14.52
CA SER A 77 -23.07 18.24 15.71
C SER A 77 -23.22 17.06 16.71
N ILE A 78 -22.17 16.29 17.05
CA ILE A 78 -20.97 16.66 17.84
C ILE A 78 -19.74 15.77 17.50
N GLU A 79 -18.62 16.47 17.23
CA GLU A 79 -17.18 16.20 17.43
C GLU A 79 -16.47 14.94 16.89
N GLY A 80 -15.53 15.20 15.97
CA GLY A 80 -14.37 14.35 15.69
C GLY A 80 -14.26 14.00 14.21
N GLU A 81 -13.90 14.98 13.38
CA GLU A 81 -13.77 14.88 11.91
C GLU A 81 -13.22 13.53 11.43
N GLU A 82 -14.15 12.69 11.00
CA GLU A 82 -13.97 11.59 10.06
C GLU A 82 -13.38 12.18 8.78
N ARG A 83 -12.05 12.18 8.69
CA ARG A 83 -11.40 12.30 7.39
C ARG A 83 -11.64 10.99 6.67
N ASP A 84 -12.39 11.07 5.57
CA ASP A 84 -12.35 10.18 4.41
C ASP A 84 -10.89 9.99 3.93
N ALA A 85 -10.09 9.30 4.75
CA ALA A 85 -8.69 9.04 4.53
C ALA A 85 -8.57 7.56 4.18
N VAL A 86 -8.13 7.28 2.96
CA VAL A 86 -7.59 5.97 2.60
C VAL A 86 -6.31 5.80 3.41
N TYR A 87 -6.41 5.17 4.59
CA TYR A 87 -5.26 4.82 5.42
C TYR A 87 -4.48 3.71 4.71
N VAL A 88 -3.58 4.09 3.80
CA VAL A 88 -2.49 3.21 3.37
C VAL A 88 -1.58 3.04 4.60
N GLY A 89 -1.28 1.81 4.98
CA GLY A 89 -0.49 1.55 6.17
C GLY A 89 0.88 2.23 6.05
N LEU A 90 1.36 2.89 7.10
CA LEU A 90 2.72 3.47 7.09
C LEU A 90 3.77 2.40 6.75
N GLY A 91 3.51 1.14 7.10
CA GLY A 91 4.30 -0.02 6.69
C GLY A 91 4.43 -0.18 5.18
N ASP A 92 3.38 0.09 4.40
CA ASP A 92 3.38 -0.04 2.93
C ASP A 92 4.30 0.99 2.26
N PHE A 93 4.63 2.09 2.95
CA PHE A 93 5.64 3.05 2.52
C PHE A 93 7.04 2.67 3.02
N ILE A 94 7.15 2.21 4.26
CA ILE A 94 8.43 1.83 4.86
C ILE A 94 9.03 0.63 4.13
N ILE A 95 8.23 -0.39 3.83
CA ILE A 95 8.71 -1.66 3.24
C ILE A 95 9.44 -1.44 1.90
N PRO A 96 8.81 -0.86 0.86
CA PRO A 96 9.52 -0.53 -0.38
C PRO A 96 10.57 0.57 -0.16
N GLY A 97 10.36 1.49 0.79
CA GLY A 97 11.33 2.52 1.16
C GLY A 97 12.67 1.96 1.64
N MET A 98 12.66 0.83 2.36
CA MET A 98 13.90 0.14 2.75
C MET A 98 14.71 -0.28 1.52
N LEU A 99 14.04 -0.83 0.50
CA LEU A 99 14.72 -1.23 -0.74
C LEU A 99 15.26 -0.03 -1.51
N VAL A 100 14.55 1.11 -1.52
CA VAL A 100 15.02 2.34 -2.16
C VAL A 100 16.31 2.84 -1.52
N VAL A 101 16.37 2.87 -0.18
CA VAL A 101 17.59 3.28 0.54
C VAL A 101 18.70 2.25 0.35
N ALA A 102 18.39 0.95 0.42
CA ALA A 102 19.34 -0.12 0.17
C ALA A 102 19.95 -0.05 -1.25
N SER A 103 19.13 0.26 -2.26
CA SER A 103 19.57 0.44 -3.65
C SER A 103 20.57 1.59 -3.79
N TYR A 104 20.40 2.66 -3.00
CA TYR A 104 21.37 3.75 -2.94
C TYR A 104 22.70 3.29 -2.35
N LEU A 105 22.66 2.45 -1.30
CA LEU A 105 23.87 1.96 -0.63
C LEU A 105 24.68 1.01 -1.52
N GLU A 106 24.03 0.19 -2.34
CA GLU A 106 24.74 -0.74 -3.24
C GLU A 106 25.16 -0.11 -4.57
N MET A 107 24.29 0.70 -5.17
CA MET A 107 24.45 1.12 -6.56
C MET A 107 24.50 2.64 -6.75
N GLY A 108 24.39 3.41 -5.66
CA GLY A 108 24.39 4.87 -5.68
C GLY A 108 23.12 5.47 -6.32
N TRP A 109 23.29 6.65 -6.93
CA TRP A 109 22.19 7.42 -7.52
C TRP A 109 21.37 6.67 -8.59
N PRO A 110 21.97 5.89 -9.51
CA PRO A 110 21.19 5.14 -10.50
C PRO A 110 20.22 4.14 -9.86
N GLY A 111 20.68 3.36 -8.87
CA GLY A 111 19.84 2.41 -8.15
C GLY A 111 18.73 3.10 -7.37
N PHE A 112 19.05 4.20 -6.68
CA PHE A 112 18.05 5.00 -5.96
C PHE A 112 16.92 5.48 -6.88
N ILE A 113 17.27 6.11 -8.01
CA ILE A 113 16.29 6.68 -8.93
C ILE A 113 15.45 5.58 -9.56
N ALA A 114 16.07 4.49 -10.03
CA ALA A 114 15.37 3.38 -10.65
C ALA A 114 14.36 2.74 -9.69
N THR A 115 14.80 2.36 -8.49
CA THR A 115 13.94 1.70 -7.49
C THR A 115 12.85 2.65 -6.98
N MET A 116 13.15 3.93 -6.77
CA MET A 116 12.15 4.94 -6.38
C MET A 116 11.08 5.12 -7.47
N CYS A 117 11.48 5.25 -8.74
CA CYS A 117 10.53 5.33 -9.85
C CYS A 117 9.68 4.05 -9.96
N GLY A 118 10.27 2.87 -9.76
CA GLY A 118 9.54 1.62 -9.69
C GLY A 118 8.49 1.61 -8.58
N ALA A 119 8.85 2.00 -7.35
CA ALA A 119 7.92 2.07 -6.23
C ALA A 119 6.76 3.04 -6.48
N LEU A 120 7.04 4.22 -7.04
CA LEU A 120 6.02 5.22 -7.39
C LEU A 120 5.09 4.73 -8.51
N LEU A 121 5.63 4.04 -9.52
CA LEU A 121 4.82 3.40 -10.56
C LEU A 121 3.92 2.32 -9.96
N GLY A 122 4.44 1.49 -9.05
CA GLY A 122 3.65 0.49 -8.34
C GLY A 122 2.50 1.09 -7.56
N TYR A 123 2.75 2.21 -6.87
CA TYR A 123 1.70 2.97 -6.18
C TYR A 123 0.63 3.52 -7.13
N ALA A 124 1.04 4.12 -8.25
CA ALA A 124 0.10 4.64 -9.25
C ALA A 124 -0.77 3.52 -9.85
N VAL A 125 -0.17 2.39 -10.18
CA VAL A 125 -0.89 1.20 -10.68
C VAL A 125 -1.85 0.66 -9.64
N LEU A 126 -1.42 0.55 -8.37
CA LEU A 126 -2.27 0.11 -7.27
C LEU A 126 -3.50 1.00 -7.12
N MET A 127 -3.34 2.32 -7.16
CA MET A 127 -4.46 3.26 -7.06
C MET A 127 -5.48 3.10 -8.20
N ILE A 128 -5.01 2.84 -9.42
CA ILE A 128 -5.90 2.56 -10.57
C ILE A 128 -6.67 1.25 -10.36
N LEU A 129 -6.04 0.23 -9.80
CA LEU A 129 -6.64 -1.08 -9.60
C LEU A 129 -7.61 -1.11 -8.40
N ILE A 130 -7.32 -0.39 -7.33
CA ILE A 130 -8.23 -0.23 -6.17
C ILE A 130 -9.56 0.37 -6.60
N ALA A 131 -9.57 1.29 -7.58
CA ALA A 131 -10.80 1.85 -8.14
C ALA A 131 -11.71 0.80 -8.82
N ARG A 132 -11.20 -0.41 -9.12
CA ARG A 132 -11.94 -1.51 -9.77
C ARG A 132 -12.31 -2.65 -8.81
N GLY A 133 -11.78 -2.65 -7.58
CA GLY A 133 -12.07 -3.66 -6.57
C GLY A 133 -10.96 -3.81 -5.52
N PRO A 134 -11.20 -4.59 -4.45
CA PRO A 134 -10.20 -4.83 -3.41
C PRO A 134 -9.00 -5.59 -3.98
N GLN A 135 -7.81 -5.03 -3.81
CA GLN A 135 -6.53 -5.57 -4.30
C GLN A 135 -5.52 -5.61 -3.16
N PRO A 136 -4.61 -6.60 -3.13
CA PRO A 136 -3.50 -6.61 -2.18
C PRO A 136 -2.55 -5.45 -2.50
N GLY A 137 -2.13 -4.68 -1.50
CA GLY A 137 -1.30 -3.49 -1.72
C GLY A 137 0.18 -3.81 -1.93
N LEU A 138 0.73 -4.67 -1.07
CA LEU A 138 2.16 -4.98 -1.03
C LEU A 138 2.69 -5.66 -2.30
N PRO A 139 1.96 -6.56 -3.00
CA PRO A 139 2.45 -7.16 -4.23
C PRO A 139 2.73 -6.15 -5.33
N PHE A 140 1.92 -5.09 -5.44
CA PHE A 140 2.16 -4.06 -6.45
C PHE A 140 3.29 -3.14 -6.01
N LEU A 141 3.25 -2.63 -4.77
CA LEU A 141 4.29 -1.74 -4.27
C LEU A 141 5.68 -2.40 -4.26
N ASN A 142 5.80 -3.57 -3.63
CA ASN A 142 7.06 -4.30 -3.56
C ASN A 142 7.44 -4.88 -4.92
N GLY A 143 6.47 -5.38 -5.69
CA GLY A 143 6.73 -6.02 -6.98
C GLY A 143 7.36 -5.07 -7.98
N PHE A 144 6.80 -3.86 -8.16
CA PHE A 144 7.39 -2.88 -9.07
C PHE A 144 8.72 -2.32 -8.56
N ALA A 145 8.88 -2.14 -7.23
CA ALA A 145 10.16 -1.72 -6.65
C ALA A 145 11.26 -2.78 -6.87
N LEU A 146 10.96 -4.06 -6.63
CA LEU A 146 11.87 -5.19 -6.86
C LEU A 146 12.22 -5.35 -8.34
N ALA A 147 11.24 -5.20 -9.24
CA ALA A 147 11.49 -5.29 -10.68
C ALA A 147 12.43 -4.16 -11.14
N ALA A 148 12.21 -2.93 -10.69
CA ALA A 148 13.07 -1.81 -11.04
C ALA A 148 14.48 -1.95 -10.45
N TYR A 149 14.59 -2.41 -9.20
CA TYR A 149 15.87 -2.74 -8.57
C TYR A 149 16.62 -3.81 -9.37
N GLY A 150 15.96 -4.92 -9.73
CA GLY A 150 16.58 -5.99 -10.51
C GLY A 150 17.04 -5.56 -11.91
N ILE A 151 16.26 -4.70 -12.58
CA ILE A 151 16.65 -4.12 -13.87
C ILE A 151 17.88 -3.24 -13.70
N ALA A 152 17.88 -2.37 -12.68
CA ALA A 152 19.01 -1.50 -12.43
C ALA A 152 20.26 -2.31 -12.09
N HIS A 153 20.14 -3.37 -11.29
CA HIS A 153 21.26 -4.20 -10.84
C HIS A 153 21.95 -4.95 -11.99
N LEU A 154 21.23 -5.18 -13.10
CA LEU A 154 21.75 -5.82 -14.30
C LEU A 154 22.39 -4.85 -15.31
N LEU A 155 22.25 -3.53 -15.11
CA LEU A 155 22.73 -2.45 -15.98
C LEU A 155 24.06 -1.89 -15.48
#